data_AF-A0A519TLS5-F1
#
_entry.id   AF-A0A519TLS5-F1
#
_cell.length_a   1.000
_cell.length_b   1.000
_cell.length_c   1.000
_cell.angle_alpha   90.00
_cell.angle_beta   90.00
_cell.angle_gamma   90.00
#
_symmetry.space_group_name_H-M   'P 1'
#
loop_
_entity.id
_entity.type
_entity.pdbx_description
1 polymer ?
#
loop_
_entity_poly.entity_id
_entity_poly.type
_entity_poly.pdbx_seq_one_letter_code
_entity_poly.pdbx_strand_id
1 'polypeptide(L)' 'LKTFSGNVVFYPEWAEINSNWSSRRFEVKDVYYKGFYDELLLERNGVTVRALQLNRGEHKKNDHVQLNISRFLEF' A
#
# COMPACT_ATOMS: atom_id res chain seq x y z
N LEU A 1 10.60 -0.92 -7.05
CA LEU A 1 11.42 -2.06 -6.59
C LEU A 1 12.31 -2.49 -7.75
N LYS A 2 13.56 -2.87 -7.49
CA LYS A 2 14.43 -3.51 -8.50
C LYS A 2 14.31 -5.01 -8.21
N THR A 3 13.58 -5.73 -9.05
CA THR A 3 13.24 -7.15 -8.88
C THR A 3 13.57 -7.86 -10.19
N PHE A 4 14.03 -9.10 -10.12
CA PHE A 4 14.38 -9.91 -11.30
C PHE A 4 13.23 -10.81 -11.78
N SER A 5 12.14 -10.91 -11.01
CA SER A 5 10.96 -11.71 -11.31
C SER A 5 9.76 -10.90 -11.81
N GLY A 6 8.91 -11.52 -12.64
CA GLY A 6 7.68 -10.89 -13.15
C GLY A 6 6.62 -10.65 -12.07
N ASN A 7 6.65 -11.42 -10.98
CA ASN A 7 5.69 -11.35 -9.89
C ASN A 7 6.40 -11.22 -8.53
N VAL A 8 5.86 -10.36 -7.66
CA VAL A 8 6.32 -10.18 -6.29
C VAL A 8 5.13 -10.31 -5.36
N VAL A 9 5.28 -11.09 -4.29
CA VAL A 9 4.24 -11.28 -3.29
C VAL A 9 4.77 -10.84 -1.94
N PHE A 10 3.97 -10.11 -1.17
CA PHE A 10 4.31 -9.74 0.19
C PHE A 10 3.06 -9.84 1.06
N TYR A 11 3.25 -10.13 2.34
CA TYR A 11 2.15 -10.08 3.28
C TYR A 11 1.84 -8.62 3.66
N PRO A 12 0.57 -8.24 3.82
CA PRO A 12 0.18 -6.85 4.09
C PRO A 12 0.83 -6.25 5.33
N GLU A 13 1.12 -7.04 6.36
CA GLU A 13 1.80 -6.60 7.58
C GLU A 13 3.27 -6.18 7.38
N TRP A 14 3.87 -6.50 6.24
CA TRP A 14 5.23 -6.05 5.90
C TRP A 14 5.26 -4.72 5.17
N ALA A 15 4.08 -4.15 4.89
CA ALA A 15 3.91 -2.91 4.18
C ALA A 15 3.47 -1.79 5.14
N GLU A 16 4.36 -0.82 5.34
CA GLU A 16 4.12 0.34 6.19
C GLU A 16 3.67 1.53 5.35
N ILE A 17 2.63 2.23 5.82
CA ILE A 17 2.10 3.44 5.19
C ILE A 17 2.72 4.66 5.85
N ASN A 18 3.32 5.52 5.05
CA ASN A 18 3.87 6.81 5.48
C ASN A 18 3.17 7.95 4.73
N SER A 19 2.87 9.03 5.44
CA SER A 19 2.19 10.23 4.92
C SER A 19 3.15 11.31 4.37
N ASN A 20 4.45 11.02 4.27
CA ASN A 20 5.45 11.99 3.84
C ASN A 20 5.36 12.35 2.34
N TRP A 21 5.64 13.64 2.04
CA TRP A 21 5.66 14.17 0.68
C TRP A 21 6.90 13.68 -0.10
N SER A 22 6.83 12.48 -0.69
CA SER A 22 7.88 11.95 -1.58
C SER A 22 7.37 11.68 -3.00
N SER A 23 8.27 11.44 -3.98
CA SER A 23 7.91 11.17 -5.39
C SER A 23 7.41 9.75 -5.65
N ARG A 24 7.41 8.87 -4.64
CA ARG A 24 7.05 7.45 -4.76
C ARG A 24 5.70 7.14 -4.11
N ARG A 25 4.66 7.86 -4.50
CA ARG A 25 3.31 7.69 -3.93
C ARG A 25 2.46 6.71 -4.71
N PHE A 26 1.63 5.99 -3.98
CA PHE A 26 0.48 5.27 -4.47
C PHE A 26 -0.76 6.13 -4.24
N GLU A 27 -1.71 6.03 -5.17
CA GLU A 27 -3.03 6.63 -5.04
C GLU A 27 -3.96 5.65 -4.32
N VAL A 28 -4.71 6.13 -3.34
CA VAL A 28 -5.76 5.37 -2.66
C VAL A 28 -6.98 5.29 -3.59
N LYS A 29 -7.17 4.14 -4.25
CA LYS A 29 -8.32 3.90 -5.13
C LYS A 29 -9.60 3.61 -4.36
N ASP A 30 -9.47 2.92 -3.22
CA ASP A 30 -10.60 2.58 -2.36
C ASP A 30 -10.16 2.32 -0.91
N VAL A 31 -11.13 2.41 0.00
CA VAL A 31 -10.93 2.21 1.44
C VAL A 31 -11.98 1.22 1.94
N TYR A 32 -11.53 0.05 2.40
CA TYR A 32 -12.41 -0.98 2.94
C TYR A 32 -12.35 -1.00 4.47
N TYR A 33 -13.49 -0.68 5.09
CA TYR A 33 -13.66 -0.74 6.54
C TYR A 33 -13.64 -2.21 7.03
N LYS A 34 -12.68 -2.58 7.90
CA LYS A 34 -12.53 -3.95 8.45
C LYS A 34 -12.65 -4.02 9.98
N GLY A 35 -13.51 -3.18 10.56
CA GLY A 35 -13.81 -3.20 12.00
C GLY A 35 -12.77 -2.48 12.86
N PHE A 36 -11.53 -2.96 12.95
CA PHE A 36 -10.48 -2.33 13.79
C PHE A 36 -9.45 -1.55 12.99
N TYR A 37 -9.35 -1.81 11.69
CA TYR A 37 -8.45 -1.17 10.76
C TYR A 37 -9.18 -0.93 9.44
N ASP A 38 -8.53 -0.17 8.56
CA ASP A 38 -8.96 0.02 7.19
C ASP A 38 -7.99 -0.70 6.25
N GLU A 39 -8.50 -1.36 5.23
CA GLU A 39 -7.69 -1.93 4.16
C GLU A 39 -7.73 -0.97 2.96
N LEU A 40 -6.55 -0.52 2.52
CA LEU A 40 -6.43 0.40 1.41
C LEU A 40 -6.13 -0.36 0.13
N LEU A 41 -6.89 -0.04 -0.94
CA LEU A 41 -6.51 -0.41 -2.29
C LEU A 41 -5.65 0.71 -2.87
N LEU A 42 -4.40 0.39 -3.15
CA LEU A 42 -3.38 1.32 -3.60
C LEU A 42 -3.00 1.01 -5.05
N GLU A 43 -2.81 2.05 -5.86
CA GLU A 43 -2.38 1.90 -7.24
C GLU A 43 -1.25 2.87 -7.60
N ARG A 44 -0.31 2.38 -8.39
CA ARG A 44 0.73 3.20 -8.99
C ARG A 44 1.23 2.59 -10.29
N ASN A 45 1.15 3.33 -11.39
CA ASN A 45 1.68 2.93 -12.70
C ASN A 45 1.16 1.54 -13.14
N GLY A 46 -0.10 1.23 -12.86
CA GLY A 46 -0.72 -0.07 -13.17
C GLY A 46 -0.42 -1.20 -12.18
N VAL A 47 0.44 -0.95 -11.18
CA VAL A 47 0.66 -1.90 -10.07
C VAL A 47 -0.36 -1.63 -8.98
N THR A 48 -1.14 -2.65 -8.62
CA THR A 48 -2.11 -2.57 -7.52
C THR A 48 -1.62 -3.37 -6.32
N VAL A 49 -1.80 -2.82 -5.13
CA VAL A 49 -1.39 -3.44 -3.87
C VAL A 49 -2.43 -3.17 -2.78
N ARG A 50 -2.54 -4.10 -1.83
CA ARG A 50 -3.39 -3.95 -0.64
C ARG A 50 -2.51 -3.71 0.58
N ALA A 51 -2.88 -2.74 1.40
CA ALA A 51 -2.15 -2.39 2.61
C ALA A 51 -3.11 -2.20 3.78
N LEU A 52 -2.62 -2.46 4.99
CA LEU A 52 -3.38 -2.28 6.23
C LEU A 52 -3.09 -0.91 6.83
N GLN A 53 -4.14 -0.17 7.16
CA GLN A 53 -4.08 1.09 7.89
C GLN A 53 -4.74 0.91 9.26
N LEU A 54 -3.93 0.86 10.32
CA LEU A 54 -4.39 0.64 11.69
C LEU A 54 -5.12 1.87 12.25
N ASN A 55 -4.75 3.07 11.81
CA ASN A 55 -5.42 4.31 12.21
C ASN A 55 -6.60 4.59 11.28
N ARG A 56 -7.79 4.29 11.78
CA ARG A 56 -9.00 4.36 10.97
C ARG A 56 -9.33 5.78 10.54
N GLY A 57 -9.82 5.92 9.32
CA GLY A 57 -10.19 7.22 8.75
C GLY A 57 -9.00 8.15 8.49
N GLU A 58 -7.75 7.69 8.64
CA GLU A 58 -6.56 8.49 8.35
C GLU A 58 -6.45 8.84 6.86
N HIS A 59 -6.95 7.96 5.98
CA HIS A 59 -6.88 8.15 4.53
C HIS A 59 -8.25 8.00 3.87
N LYS A 60 -8.44 8.76 2.79
CA LYS A 60 -9.63 8.72 1.93
C LYS A 60 -9.26 8.40 0.50
N LYS A 61 -10.27 8.06 -0.29
CA LYS A 61 -10.12 7.88 -1.74
C LYS A 61 -9.47 9.12 -2.39
N ASN A 62 -8.58 8.88 -3.33
CA ASN A 62 -7.71 9.84 -4.02
C ASN A 62 -6.61 10.48 -3.16
N ASP A 63 -6.46 10.09 -1.89
CA ASP A 63 -5.27 10.44 -1.13
C ASP A 63 -4.03 9.77 -1.74
N HIS A 64 -2.88 10.36 -1.43
CA HIS A 64 -1.60 9.85 -1.86
C HIS A 64 -0.79 9.41 -0.65
N VAL A 65 -0.35 8.16 -0.67
CA VAL A 65 0.40 7.56 0.43
C VAL A 65 1.70 6.95 -0.08
N GLN A 66 2.72 6.91 0.78
CA GLN A 66 3.93 6.17 0.50
C GLN A 66 3.82 4.79 1.11
N LEU A 67 4.08 3.75 0.30
CA LEU A 67 4.16 2.37 0.77
C LEU A 67 5.62 1.95 0.91
N ASN A 68 6.03 1.55 2.10
CA ASN A 68 7.34 0.97 2.37
C ASN A 68 7.19 -0.53 2.63
N ILE A 69 7.70 -1.36 1.73
CA ILE A 69 7.61 -2.82 1.84
C ILE A 69 8.96 -3.32 2.35
N SER A 70 8.98 -3.77 3.61
CA SER A 70 10.21 -4.21 4.28
C SER A 70 10.67 -5.60 3.83
N ARG A 71 9.73 -6.46 3.41
CA ARG A 71 9.96 -7.85 3.01
C ARG A 71 9.04 -8.24 1.87
N PHE A 72 9.54 -9.09 0.98
CA PHE A 72 8.78 -9.65 -0.13
C PHE A 72 9.37 -11.00 -0.54
N LEU A 73 8.57 -11.79 -1.25
CA LEU A 73 8.91 -13.06 -1.84
C LEU A 73 8.88 -12.91 -3.36
N GLU A 74 9.91 -13.43 -4.03
CA GLU A 74 10.03 -13.47 -5.48
C GLU A 74 9.89 -14.92 -5.96
N PHE A 75 9.23 -15.11 -7.11
CA PHE A 75 9.00 -16.41 -7.74
C PHE A 75 9.35 -16.36 -9.23
#